data_AF-A0A7X8KXW2-F1
#
_entry.id   AF-A0A7X8KXW2-F1
#
_cell.length_a   1.000
_cell.length_b   1.000
_cell.length_c   1.000
_cell.angle_alpha   90.00
_cell.angle_beta   90.00
_cell.angle_gamma   90.00
#
_symmetry.space_group_name_H-M   'P 1'
#
loop_
_entity.id
_entity.type
_entity.pdbx_description
1 polymer ?
#
loop_
_entity_poly.entity_id
_entity_poly.type
_entity_poly.pdbx_seq_one_letter_code
_entity_poly.pdbx_strand_id
1 'polypeptide(L)'
;MKNIIKKTTAFCLCALMAVSMNLEVYAGVLDDILGNDPIENTDTAEDTEDTENNPVSDTADETEDVENIYTAQDTYNTILFTDISSHWAKDWINKAVNMGFVSGYEDGTFKPDRTITRAEFSTMLNKAIQVETSQEIDFYDVSAKDWFYNEVRKSVAAGFFSGYDDNTFKPNNPIKRQEAAKVVAGAITTGNIDGEGATLLKDYNTIQEWARESVNTVYNKGYILGYPDKTYQPSKALTRGEAVKIIYEIIDNENIEYGFNITNYDETYTSAVVVGNLNVLDSVGRGNVNIKNVVVLGDIVISAKNVKSVVLTDVKARNIIVESDTNPVKIVYNDNVTIGNSSLPAIVTVQK
;
A
#
# COMPACT_ATOMS: atom_id res chain seq x y z
N MET A 1 -25.55 40.31 4.63
CA MET A 1 -25.66 39.00 5.30
C MET A 1 -25.36 37.91 4.27
N LYS A 2 -24.13 37.38 4.29
CA LYS A 2 -23.74 36.15 3.59
C LYS A 2 -23.14 35.25 4.66
N ASN A 3 -23.82 34.14 4.94
CA ASN A 3 -23.46 33.22 6.02
C ASN A 3 -22.16 32.50 5.67
N ILE A 4 -21.12 32.79 6.44
CA ILE A 4 -19.89 32.03 6.51
C ILE A 4 -20.20 30.79 7.36
N ILE A 5 -20.39 29.65 6.71
CA ILE A 5 -20.45 28.35 7.38
C ILE A 5 -19.02 28.00 7.78
N LYS A 6 -18.70 28.19 9.06
CA LYS A 6 -17.50 27.62 9.68
C LYS A 6 -17.65 26.09 9.69
N LYS A 7 -16.92 25.40 8.81
CA LYS A 7 -16.66 23.96 8.98
C LYS A 7 -15.50 23.82 9.96
N THR A 8 -15.84 23.51 11.20
CA THR A 8 -14.90 23.00 12.20
C THR A 8 -14.68 21.53 11.87
N THR A 9 -13.59 21.21 11.16
CA THR A 9 -13.19 19.81 10.94
C THR A 9 -12.01 19.51 11.87
N ALA A 10 -12.32 18.94 13.03
CA ALA A 10 -11.34 18.23 13.83
C ALA A 10 -11.07 16.89 13.10
N PHE A 11 -9.96 16.83 12.37
CA PHE A 11 -9.45 15.57 11.84
C PHE A 11 -8.78 14.82 12.99
N CYS A 12 -9.52 13.89 13.59
CA CYS A 12 -8.97 12.92 14.52
C CYS A 12 -8.44 11.77 13.68
N LEU A 13 -7.12 11.53 13.73
CA LEU A 13 -6.51 10.31 13.25
C LEU A 13 -7.13 9.16 14.08
N CYS A 14 -7.98 8.35 13.44
CA CYS A 14 -8.87 7.41 14.10
C CYS A 14 -8.13 6.51 15.11
N ALA A 15 -8.61 6.48 16.35
CA ALA A 15 -8.38 5.37 17.26
C ALA A 15 -9.14 4.16 16.71
N LEU A 16 -8.47 3.30 15.94
CA LEU A 16 -9.02 2.00 15.57
C LEU A 16 -9.09 1.12 16.83
N MET A 17 -10.31 0.74 17.21
CA MET A 17 -10.52 -0.37 18.13
C MET A 17 -9.88 -1.61 17.52
N ALA A 18 -8.93 -2.22 18.24
CA ALA A 18 -8.40 -3.52 17.90
C ALA A 18 -9.55 -4.54 17.93
N VAL A 19 -10.05 -4.93 16.76
CA VAL A 19 -10.77 -6.19 16.62
C VAL A 19 -9.69 -7.26 16.62
N SER A 20 -9.62 -8.03 17.70
CA SER A 20 -8.81 -9.25 17.76
C SER A 20 -9.35 -10.22 16.71
N MET A 21 -8.77 -10.22 15.52
CA MET A 21 -9.02 -11.26 14.53
C MET A 21 -8.19 -12.47 14.95
N ASN A 22 -8.86 -13.48 15.50
CA ASN A 22 -8.29 -14.79 15.77
C ASN A 22 -7.69 -15.37 14.47
N LEU A 23 -6.48 -15.91 14.59
CA LEU A 23 -5.61 -16.41 13.51
C LEU A 23 -6.09 -17.72 12.86
N GLU A 24 -7.37 -18.07 12.91
CA GLU A 24 -7.89 -19.39 12.45
C GLU A 24 -8.79 -19.34 11.21
N VAL A 25 -8.97 -18.19 10.56
CA VAL A 25 -9.82 -18.08 9.35
C VAL A 25 -9.03 -17.59 8.15
N TYR A 26 -8.03 -18.36 7.71
CA TYR A 26 -7.48 -18.23 6.35
C TYR A 26 -6.85 -19.54 5.84
N ALA A 27 -7.52 -20.67 6.11
CA ALA A 27 -7.18 -21.97 5.53
C ALA A 27 -8.33 -22.59 4.70
N GLY A 28 -9.51 -21.95 4.67
CA GLY A 28 -10.73 -22.53 4.08
C GLY A 28 -11.18 -21.94 2.73
N VAL A 29 -10.42 -21.01 2.12
CA VAL A 29 -10.78 -20.39 0.83
C VAL A 29 -9.95 -20.95 -0.34
N LEU A 30 -9.20 -22.03 -0.12
CA LEU A 30 -8.35 -22.64 -1.15
C LEU A 30 -8.89 -23.95 -1.74
N ASP A 31 -9.94 -24.56 -1.15
CA ASP A 31 -10.48 -25.84 -1.64
C ASP A 31 -11.46 -25.69 -2.82
N ASP A 32 -12.01 -24.50 -3.09
CA ASP A 32 -12.92 -24.26 -4.23
C ASP A 32 -12.20 -23.98 -5.56
N ILE A 33 -10.86 -23.99 -5.59
CA ILE A 33 -10.07 -23.62 -6.79
C ILE A 33 -9.54 -24.85 -7.55
N LEU A 34 -9.67 -26.08 -7.03
CA LEU A 34 -9.10 -27.29 -7.66
C LEU A 34 -10.03 -28.52 -7.72
N GLY A 35 -11.35 -28.33 -7.81
CA GLY A 35 -12.31 -29.41 -8.07
C GLY A 35 -12.79 -29.41 -9.53
N ASN A 36 -12.10 -30.13 -10.41
CA ASN A 36 -12.48 -30.28 -11.81
C ASN A 36 -13.27 -31.60 -11.99
N ASP A 37 -14.60 -31.55 -11.86
CA ASP A 37 -15.48 -32.62 -12.35
C ASP A 37 -15.87 -32.35 -13.82
N PRO A 38 -15.86 -33.37 -14.70
CA PRO A 38 -16.09 -33.18 -16.13
C PRO A 38 -17.57 -32.92 -16.43
N ILE A 39 -17.87 -31.83 -17.12
CA ILE A 39 -19.19 -31.61 -17.73
C ILE A 39 -19.26 -32.46 -18.99
N GLU A 40 -20.03 -33.53 -18.93
CA GLU A 40 -20.42 -34.36 -20.06
C GLU A 40 -21.46 -33.61 -20.91
N ASN A 41 -21.14 -33.44 -22.19
CA ASN A 41 -22.00 -32.81 -23.19
C ASN A 41 -22.97 -33.87 -23.73
N THR A 42 -24.27 -33.69 -23.51
CA THR A 42 -25.30 -34.41 -24.27
C THR A 42 -26.30 -33.43 -24.84
N ASP A 43 -26.11 -33.18 -26.13
CA ASP A 43 -27.07 -32.63 -27.06
C ASP A 43 -28.13 -33.71 -27.37
N THR A 44 -29.41 -33.41 -27.26
CA THR A 44 -30.49 -34.10 -27.99
C THR A 44 -31.77 -33.27 -27.91
N ALA A 45 -32.20 -32.84 -29.10
CA ALA A 45 -33.49 -32.25 -29.39
C ALA A 45 -34.54 -33.34 -29.66
N GLU A 46 -35.81 -33.04 -29.34
CA GLU A 46 -37.10 -33.54 -29.85
C GLU A 46 -38.13 -33.25 -28.73
N ASP A 47 -39.40 -32.90 -28.92
CA ASP A 47 -40.27 -32.55 -30.03
C ASP A 47 -41.61 -32.19 -29.35
N THR A 48 -42.31 -31.11 -29.75
CA THR A 48 -43.77 -30.98 -29.55
C THR A 48 -44.35 -29.95 -30.53
N GLU A 49 -44.94 -30.44 -31.62
CA GLU A 49 -46.17 -29.89 -32.24
C GLU A 49 -47.37 -30.08 -31.26
N ASP A 50 -48.46 -29.33 -31.23
CA ASP A 50 -49.21 -28.71 -32.32
C ASP A 50 -50.28 -27.68 -31.79
N THR A 51 -50.53 -26.65 -32.62
CA THR A 51 -51.78 -25.89 -32.90
C THR A 51 -52.79 -25.40 -31.82
N GLU A 52 -53.13 -24.09 -31.83
CA GLU A 52 -54.40 -23.54 -32.40
C GLU A 52 -54.54 -21.98 -32.25
N ASN A 53 -55.49 -21.41 -32.99
CA ASN A 53 -55.54 -20.05 -33.55
C ASN A 53 -56.47 -19.00 -32.83
N ASN A 54 -56.01 -17.73 -32.77
CA ASN A 54 -56.74 -16.45 -33.00
C ASN A 54 -57.72 -15.86 -31.91
N PRO A 55 -58.21 -14.58 -31.99
CA PRO A 55 -57.52 -13.37 -31.46
C PRO A 55 -58.41 -12.32 -30.68
N VAL A 56 -57.76 -11.24 -30.20
CA VAL A 56 -58.22 -9.87 -29.81
C VAL A 56 -59.31 -9.68 -28.72
N SER A 57 -59.00 -8.96 -27.62
CA SER A 57 -59.54 -7.62 -27.29
C SER A 57 -59.07 -7.04 -25.94
N ASP A 58 -58.52 -5.83 -26.01
CA ASP A 58 -58.70 -4.65 -25.14
C ASP A 58 -59.50 -4.79 -23.83
N THR A 59 -58.90 -4.42 -22.68
CA THR A 59 -59.34 -3.33 -21.77
C THR A 59 -58.46 -3.25 -20.51
N ALA A 60 -58.16 -2.02 -20.10
CA ALA A 60 -57.43 -1.59 -18.91
C ALA A 60 -58.07 -2.02 -17.57
N ASP A 61 -57.28 -2.18 -16.49
CA ASP A 61 -57.20 -1.20 -15.37
C ASP A 61 -56.24 -1.65 -14.24
N GLU A 62 -55.69 -0.64 -13.55
CA GLU A 62 -55.19 -0.60 -12.16
C GLU A 62 -53.91 -1.35 -11.68
N THR A 63 -52.84 -0.54 -11.59
CA THR A 63 -51.91 -0.31 -10.45
C THR A 63 -51.22 -1.48 -9.75
N GLU A 64 -49.88 -1.52 -9.86
CA GLU A 64 -49.01 -1.52 -8.67
C GLU A 64 -47.78 -0.62 -8.91
N ASP A 65 -47.69 0.43 -8.09
CA ASP A 65 -46.52 1.29 -7.93
C ASP A 65 -45.39 0.48 -7.29
N VAL A 66 -44.36 0.13 -8.07
CA VAL A 66 -43.09 -0.32 -7.51
C VAL A 66 -42.07 0.79 -7.73
N GLU A 67 -41.76 1.50 -6.65
CA GLU A 67 -40.68 2.48 -6.58
C GLU A 67 -39.40 1.90 -7.17
N ASN A 68 -38.98 2.43 -8.31
CA ASN A 68 -37.68 2.16 -8.90
C ASN A 68 -36.63 2.89 -8.05
N ILE A 69 -36.15 2.22 -7.00
CA ILE A 69 -35.03 2.66 -6.19
C ILE A 69 -33.77 2.54 -7.05
N TYR A 70 -33.41 3.64 -7.70
CA TYR A 70 -32.10 3.82 -8.34
C TYR A 70 -30.99 3.64 -7.30
N THR A 71 -30.40 2.45 -7.23
CA THR A 71 -29.09 2.27 -6.63
C THR A 71 -28.05 2.68 -7.68
N ALA A 72 -27.29 3.73 -7.37
CA ALA A 72 -26.16 4.15 -8.18
C ALA A 72 -25.11 3.02 -8.16
N GLN A 73 -25.14 2.15 -9.17
CA GLN A 73 -23.99 1.32 -9.47
C GLN A 73 -22.87 2.23 -9.97
N ASP A 74 -21.77 2.28 -9.23
CA ASP A 74 -20.50 2.74 -9.75
C ASP A 74 -20.27 2.06 -11.10
N THR A 75 -20.35 2.83 -12.19
CA THR A 75 -20.04 2.34 -13.53
C THR A 75 -18.54 2.15 -13.63
N TYR A 76 -18.04 1.02 -13.11
CA TYR A 76 -16.70 0.54 -13.40
C TYR A 76 -16.63 0.30 -14.90
N ASN A 77 -15.94 1.18 -15.62
CA ASN A 77 -15.58 0.91 -17.00
C ASN A 77 -14.66 -0.33 -16.98
N THR A 78 -15.24 -1.50 -17.25
CA THR A 78 -14.52 -2.76 -17.13
C THR A 78 -13.49 -2.81 -18.25
N ILE A 79 -12.22 -2.55 -17.91
CA ILE A 79 -11.13 -2.64 -18.88
C ILE A 79 -10.92 -4.12 -19.17
N LEU A 80 -11.21 -4.53 -20.41
CA LEU A 80 -11.12 -5.92 -20.82
C LEU A 80 -9.71 -6.23 -21.33
N PHE A 81 -8.95 -7.02 -20.57
CA PHE A 81 -7.74 -7.67 -21.07
C PHE A 81 -8.03 -9.12 -21.46
N THR A 82 -7.48 -9.56 -22.58
CA THR A 82 -7.77 -10.87 -23.17
C THR A 82 -7.19 -12.05 -22.38
N ASP A 83 -6.22 -11.80 -21.50
CA ASP A 83 -5.43 -12.82 -20.79
C ASP A 83 -5.69 -12.86 -19.27
N ILE A 84 -6.73 -12.19 -18.77
CA ILE A 84 -7.05 -12.17 -17.34
C ILE A 84 -8.43 -12.74 -16.99
N SER A 85 -9.22 -13.19 -17.97
CA SER A 85 -10.64 -13.54 -17.75
C SER A 85 -10.85 -14.58 -16.64
N SER A 86 -9.95 -15.57 -16.55
CA SER A 86 -9.93 -16.66 -15.57
C SER A 86 -8.69 -16.60 -14.66
N HIS A 87 -7.95 -15.48 -14.69
CA HIS A 87 -6.73 -15.35 -13.90
C HIS A 87 -7.08 -14.88 -12.48
N TRP A 88 -6.48 -15.49 -11.45
CA TRP A 88 -6.76 -15.18 -10.05
C TRP A 88 -6.60 -13.69 -9.72
N ALA A 89 -5.63 -13.02 -10.35
CA ALA A 89 -5.34 -11.60 -10.11
C ALA A 89 -6.33 -10.61 -10.78
N LYS A 90 -7.35 -11.09 -11.52
CA LYS A 90 -8.23 -10.27 -12.37
C LYS A 90 -8.81 -9.06 -11.67
N ASP A 91 -9.39 -9.25 -10.49
CA ASP A 91 -10.10 -8.17 -9.79
C ASP A 91 -9.13 -7.10 -9.29
N TRP A 92 -7.99 -7.50 -8.73
CA TRP A 92 -6.93 -6.56 -8.36
C TRP A 92 -6.38 -5.80 -9.58
N ILE A 93 -6.22 -6.47 -10.73
CA ILE A 93 -5.79 -5.84 -11.98
C ILE A 93 -6.79 -4.77 -12.44
N ASN A 94 -8.08 -5.10 -12.47
CA ASN A 94 -9.12 -4.15 -12.88
C ASN A 94 -9.15 -2.93 -11.95
N LYS A 95 -9.08 -3.14 -10.64
CA LYS A 95 -9.02 -2.04 -9.67
C LYS A 95 -7.75 -1.19 -9.84
N ALA A 96 -6.61 -1.83 -10.01
CA ALA A 96 -5.33 -1.14 -10.17
C ALA A 96 -5.25 -0.29 -11.45
N VAL A 97 -5.88 -0.75 -12.53
CA VAL A 97 -6.01 0.02 -13.77
C VAL A 97 -6.96 1.19 -13.59
N ASN A 98 -8.10 1.00 -12.91
CA ASN A 98 -9.03 2.09 -12.59
C ASN A 98 -8.40 3.15 -11.67
N MET A 99 -7.51 2.74 -10.76
CA MET A 99 -6.70 3.63 -9.93
C MET A 99 -5.54 4.29 -10.70
N GLY A 100 -5.26 3.87 -11.93
CA GLY A 100 -4.28 4.50 -12.82
C GLY A 100 -2.81 4.19 -12.52
N PHE A 101 -2.50 3.27 -11.59
CA PHE A 101 -1.10 2.95 -11.26
C PHE A 101 -0.49 1.83 -12.12
N VAL A 102 -1.32 1.15 -12.93
CA VAL A 102 -0.89 0.20 -13.97
C VAL A 102 -1.70 0.38 -15.25
N SER A 103 -1.16 -0.11 -16.35
CA SER A 103 -1.83 -0.26 -17.63
C SER A 103 -1.52 -1.63 -18.25
N GLY A 104 -2.34 -2.06 -19.20
CA GLY A 104 -2.01 -3.17 -20.10
C GLY A 104 -1.11 -2.72 -21.25
N TYR A 105 -0.91 -3.64 -22.19
CA TYR A 105 -0.11 -3.43 -23.40
C TYR A 105 -1.02 -3.07 -24.59
N GLU A 106 -0.41 -2.53 -25.64
CA GLU A 106 -1.11 -2.16 -26.89
C GLU A 106 -1.79 -3.35 -27.58
N ASP A 107 -1.32 -4.58 -27.32
CA ASP A 107 -1.89 -5.83 -27.83
C ASP A 107 -3.18 -6.29 -27.10
N GLY A 108 -3.67 -5.50 -26.14
CA GLY A 108 -4.89 -5.81 -25.37
C GLY A 108 -4.69 -6.81 -24.24
N THR A 109 -3.44 -7.16 -23.91
CA THR A 109 -3.10 -8.05 -22.78
C THR A 109 -2.64 -7.27 -21.55
N PHE A 110 -2.64 -7.92 -20.38
CA PHE A 110 -2.03 -7.42 -19.16
C PHE A 110 -0.71 -8.12 -18.79
N LYS A 111 -0.52 -9.37 -19.25
CA LYS A 111 0.61 -10.27 -18.98
C LYS A 111 0.80 -10.50 -17.47
N PRO A 112 -0.21 -11.00 -16.74
CA PRO A 112 -0.17 -11.10 -15.29
C PRO A 112 0.92 -12.06 -14.77
N ASP A 113 1.23 -13.12 -15.52
CA ASP A 113 2.27 -14.10 -15.15
C ASP A 113 3.69 -13.71 -15.57
N ARG A 114 3.85 -12.59 -16.29
CA ARG A 114 5.19 -12.09 -16.63
C ARG A 114 5.89 -11.59 -15.37
N THR A 115 7.14 -12.01 -15.19
CA THR A 115 7.99 -11.45 -14.14
C THR A 115 8.26 -9.96 -14.38
N ILE A 116 8.26 -9.17 -13.31
CA ILE A 116 8.52 -7.73 -13.40
C ILE A 116 9.90 -7.36 -12.85
N THR A 117 10.42 -6.26 -13.36
CA THR A 117 11.71 -5.71 -12.97
C THR A 117 11.61 -4.85 -11.72
N ARG A 118 12.76 -4.56 -11.09
CA ARG A 118 12.86 -3.61 -9.96
C ARG A 118 12.35 -2.21 -10.32
N ALA A 119 12.68 -1.73 -11.52
CA ALA A 119 12.19 -0.44 -12.02
C ALA A 119 10.67 -0.43 -12.22
N GLU A 120 10.09 -1.52 -12.73
CA GLU A 120 8.64 -1.65 -12.89
C GLU A 120 7.93 -1.67 -11.54
N PHE A 121 8.42 -2.42 -10.55
CA PHE A 121 7.83 -2.44 -9.21
C PHE A 121 7.89 -1.07 -8.52
N SER A 122 9.05 -0.40 -8.59
CA SER A 122 9.24 0.97 -8.09
C SER A 122 8.22 1.94 -8.71
N THR A 123 8.06 1.89 -10.04
CA THR A 123 7.11 2.74 -10.77
C THR A 123 5.67 2.47 -10.34
N MET A 124 5.28 1.19 -10.22
CA MET A 124 3.93 0.80 -9.83
C MET A 124 3.61 1.29 -8.41
N LEU A 125 4.55 1.12 -7.47
CA LEU A 125 4.35 1.53 -6.08
C LEU A 125 4.31 3.06 -5.93
N ASN A 126 5.23 3.79 -6.56
CA ASN A 126 5.22 5.26 -6.55
C ASN A 126 3.89 5.83 -7.05
N LYS A 127 3.37 5.30 -8.17
CA LYS A 127 2.08 5.75 -8.74
C LYS A 127 0.92 5.43 -7.81
N ALA A 128 0.91 4.23 -7.24
CA ALA A 128 -0.14 3.75 -6.34
C ALA A 128 -0.28 4.63 -5.10
N ILE A 129 0.84 4.99 -4.47
CA ILE A 129 0.86 5.83 -3.27
C ILE A 129 1.20 7.30 -3.57
N GLN A 130 1.16 7.71 -4.84
CA GLN A 130 1.36 9.07 -5.35
C GLN A 130 2.58 9.80 -4.76
N VAL A 131 3.75 9.17 -4.80
CA VAL A 131 5.01 9.81 -4.38
C VAL A 131 5.42 10.88 -5.37
N GLU A 132 5.64 12.10 -4.89
CA GLU A 132 6.09 13.23 -5.72
C GLU A 132 7.48 13.76 -5.36
N THR A 133 7.90 13.63 -4.10
CA THR A 133 9.24 14.06 -3.68
C THR A 133 10.30 13.22 -4.37
N SER A 134 11.36 13.88 -4.85
CA SER A 134 12.50 13.22 -5.50
C SER A 134 13.81 13.80 -4.97
N GLN A 135 14.91 13.07 -5.15
CA GLN A 135 16.24 13.52 -4.80
C GLN A 135 17.24 13.14 -5.90
N GLU A 136 18.42 13.74 -5.86
CA GLU A 136 19.52 13.33 -6.72
C GLU A 136 19.98 11.91 -6.37
N ILE A 137 20.31 11.14 -7.40
CA ILE A 137 20.81 9.77 -7.32
C ILE A 137 22.04 9.63 -8.21
N ASP A 138 22.93 8.73 -7.85
CA ASP A 138 24.24 8.54 -8.48
C ASP A 138 24.55 7.07 -8.81
N PHE A 139 23.51 6.24 -9.01
CA PHE A 139 23.69 4.86 -9.43
C PHE A 139 24.33 4.76 -10.83
N TYR A 140 25.32 3.87 -10.99
CA TYR A 140 26.06 3.74 -12.25
C TYR A 140 25.22 3.19 -13.41
N ASP A 141 24.12 2.50 -13.11
CA ASP A 141 23.24 1.83 -14.06
C ASP A 141 21.86 2.49 -14.20
N VAL A 142 21.74 3.75 -13.76
CA VAL A 142 20.53 4.57 -13.88
C VAL A 142 20.89 5.91 -14.51
N SER A 143 20.46 6.12 -15.76
CA SER A 143 20.70 7.32 -16.54
C SER A 143 19.49 8.25 -16.53
N ALA A 144 19.70 9.56 -16.60
CA ALA A 144 18.63 10.57 -16.69
C ALA A 144 17.70 10.42 -17.92
N LYS A 145 18.11 9.61 -18.91
CA LYS A 145 17.32 9.30 -20.12
C LYS A 145 16.45 8.05 -19.96
N ASP A 146 16.65 7.26 -18.91
CA ASP A 146 15.88 6.05 -18.68
C ASP A 146 14.45 6.40 -18.28
N TRP A 147 13.48 5.66 -18.81
CA TRP A 147 12.06 5.89 -18.53
C TRP A 147 11.72 5.80 -17.04
N PHE A 148 12.48 5.00 -16.28
CA PHE A 148 12.32 4.81 -14.84
C PHE A 148 13.12 5.79 -13.99
N TYR A 149 13.94 6.68 -14.57
CA TYR A 149 14.87 7.54 -13.83
C TYR A 149 14.17 8.34 -12.72
N ASN A 150 13.07 9.02 -13.08
CA ASN A 150 12.30 9.82 -12.12
C ASN A 150 11.67 8.97 -11.01
N GLU A 151 11.23 7.76 -11.35
CA GLU A 151 10.61 6.85 -10.39
C GLU A 151 11.64 6.30 -9.40
N VAL A 152 12.85 5.99 -9.86
CA VAL A 152 13.95 5.61 -8.96
C VAL A 152 14.28 6.77 -8.01
N ARG A 153 14.40 8.00 -8.53
CA ARG A 153 14.64 9.20 -7.68
C ARG A 153 13.57 9.37 -6.61
N LYS A 154 12.30 9.16 -6.97
CA LYS A 154 11.16 9.22 -6.05
C LYS A 154 11.23 8.13 -4.98
N SER A 155 11.44 6.88 -5.39
CA SER A 155 11.50 5.76 -4.45
C SER A 155 12.67 5.85 -3.47
N VAL A 156 13.82 6.36 -3.91
CA VAL A 156 14.96 6.61 -3.01
C VAL A 156 14.68 7.80 -2.08
N ALA A 157 14.07 8.88 -2.58
CA ALA A 157 13.68 10.01 -1.73
C ALA A 157 12.62 9.64 -0.69
N ALA A 158 11.70 8.73 -1.03
CA ALA A 158 10.71 8.19 -0.10
C ALA A 158 11.31 7.21 0.92
N GLY A 159 12.53 6.73 0.70
CA GLY A 159 13.26 5.88 1.66
C GLY A 159 12.84 4.41 1.68
N PHE A 160 11.84 4.00 0.90
CA PHE A 160 11.41 2.59 0.84
C PHE A 160 12.20 1.76 -0.18
N PHE A 161 13.00 2.38 -1.04
CA PHE A 161 13.80 1.66 -2.04
C PHE A 161 15.23 2.16 -2.03
N SER A 162 16.19 1.23 -1.98
CA SER A 162 17.62 1.52 -2.05
C SER A 162 18.29 0.74 -3.19
N GLY A 163 19.46 1.22 -3.59
CA GLY A 163 20.38 0.45 -4.41
C GLY A 163 21.10 -0.65 -3.62
N TYR A 164 22.08 -1.26 -4.27
CA TYR A 164 22.98 -2.24 -3.68
C TYR A 164 24.30 -1.58 -3.26
N ASP A 165 25.09 -2.28 -2.46
CA ASP A 165 26.39 -1.81 -1.95
C ASP A 165 27.42 -1.51 -3.07
N ASP A 166 27.21 -2.02 -4.27
CA ASP A 166 28.03 -1.77 -5.47
C ASP A 166 27.63 -0.47 -6.21
N ASN A 167 26.82 0.39 -5.59
CA ASN A 167 26.29 1.63 -6.13
C ASN A 167 25.48 1.44 -7.45
N THR A 168 24.75 0.34 -7.53
CA THR A 168 23.80 0.06 -8.62
C THR A 168 22.38 -0.04 -8.11
N PHE A 169 21.40 0.21 -8.98
CA PHE A 169 19.99 -0.05 -8.70
C PHE A 169 19.51 -1.39 -9.27
N LYS A 170 20.18 -1.89 -10.31
CA LYS A 170 19.81 -3.07 -11.12
C LYS A 170 18.38 -2.97 -11.66
N PRO A 171 18.01 -1.89 -12.38
CA PRO A 171 16.62 -1.57 -12.72
C PRO A 171 15.93 -2.67 -13.53
N ASN A 172 16.68 -3.33 -14.41
CA ASN A 172 16.16 -4.35 -15.33
C ASN A 172 16.16 -5.77 -14.75
N ASN A 173 16.70 -5.97 -13.54
CA ASN A 173 16.67 -7.29 -12.91
C ASN A 173 15.25 -7.60 -12.43
N PRO A 174 14.76 -8.84 -12.59
CA PRO A 174 13.52 -9.28 -11.95
C PRO A 174 13.58 -9.06 -10.45
N ILE A 175 12.56 -8.43 -9.86
CA ILE A 175 12.52 -8.20 -8.42
C ILE A 175 12.19 -9.51 -7.69
N LYS A 176 13.04 -9.91 -6.76
CA LYS A 176 12.82 -11.13 -5.96
C LYS A 176 11.85 -10.87 -4.81
N ARG A 177 11.17 -11.90 -4.33
CA ARG A 177 10.21 -11.82 -3.22
C ARG A 177 10.79 -11.17 -1.96
N GLN A 178 12.01 -11.56 -1.55
CA GLN A 178 12.66 -10.95 -0.38
C GLN A 178 13.07 -9.48 -0.61
N GLU A 179 13.35 -9.09 -1.85
CA GLU A 179 13.65 -7.69 -2.19
C GLU A 179 12.36 -6.85 -2.18
N ALA A 180 11.28 -7.39 -2.76
CA ALA A 180 9.97 -6.77 -2.68
C ALA A 180 9.49 -6.63 -1.22
N ALA A 181 9.77 -7.61 -0.36
CA ALA A 181 9.48 -7.51 1.06
C ALA A 181 10.22 -6.35 1.73
N LYS A 182 11.50 -6.15 1.40
CA LYS A 182 12.28 -5.00 1.90
C LYS A 182 11.67 -3.67 1.46
N VAL A 183 11.25 -3.59 0.20
CA VAL A 183 10.63 -2.41 -0.38
C VAL A 183 9.28 -2.11 0.29
N VAL A 184 8.42 -3.12 0.37
CA VAL A 184 7.08 -2.99 0.97
C VAL A 184 7.16 -2.68 2.46
N ALA A 185 8.04 -3.33 3.23
CA ALA A 185 8.24 -3.05 4.66
C ALA A 185 8.75 -1.62 4.95
N GLY A 186 9.33 -0.95 3.95
CA GLY A 186 9.71 0.46 4.02
C GLY A 186 8.56 1.42 3.71
N ALA A 187 7.51 0.95 3.05
CA ALA A 187 6.35 1.74 2.60
C ALA A 187 5.09 1.52 3.44
N ILE A 188 5.15 0.73 4.50
CA ILE A 188 4.03 0.36 5.36
C ILE A 188 4.38 0.60 6.82
N THR A 189 3.36 0.81 7.66
CA THR A 189 3.56 0.81 9.13
C THR A 189 4.04 -0.56 9.61
N THR A 190 4.82 -0.62 10.69
CA THR A 190 5.29 -1.92 11.22
C THR A 190 4.15 -2.72 11.86
N GLY A 191 3.17 -2.04 12.47
CA GLY A 191 2.08 -2.68 13.20
C GLY A 191 2.55 -3.41 14.47
N ASN A 192 1.65 -4.16 15.11
CA ASN A 192 2.01 -5.10 16.17
C ASN A 192 2.49 -6.41 15.53
N ILE A 193 3.81 -6.56 15.38
CA ILE A 193 4.48 -7.73 14.81
C ILE A 193 4.54 -8.93 15.78
N ASP A 194 3.55 -9.06 16.67
CA ASP A 194 3.52 -10.14 17.65
C ASP A 194 3.28 -11.49 16.93
N GLY A 195 4.12 -12.49 17.25
CA GLY A 195 4.00 -13.85 16.72
C GLY A 195 5.26 -14.35 16.00
N GLU A 196 5.29 -15.65 15.70
CA GLU A 196 6.42 -16.30 15.03
C GLU A 196 6.53 -15.90 13.54
N GLY A 197 5.46 -15.39 12.94
CA GLY A 197 5.46 -14.86 11.57
C GLY A 197 6.03 -15.81 10.53
N ALA A 198 6.93 -15.31 9.66
CA ALA A 198 7.53 -16.11 8.60
C ALA A 198 8.55 -17.15 9.13
N THR A 199 8.93 -17.10 10.42
CA THR A 199 9.92 -18.03 11.00
C THR A 199 9.46 -19.49 10.97
N LEU A 200 8.15 -19.72 10.84
CA LEU A 200 7.54 -21.03 10.72
C LEU A 200 7.62 -21.66 9.31
N LEU A 201 8.08 -20.90 8.31
CA LEU A 201 8.19 -21.39 6.94
C LEU A 201 9.41 -22.31 6.80
N LYS A 202 9.26 -23.39 6.02
CA LYS A 202 10.26 -24.46 5.86
C LYS A 202 11.61 -23.95 5.34
N ASP A 203 11.59 -22.93 4.50
CA ASP A 203 12.75 -22.32 3.86
C ASP A 203 13.12 -20.96 4.46
N TYR A 204 12.63 -20.63 5.67
CA TYR A 204 12.95 -19.36 6.34
C TYR A 204 14.46 -19.11 6.45
N ASN A 205 15.23 -20.16 6.72
CA ASN A 205 16.70 -20.09 6.81
C ASN A 205 17.40 -19.73 5.48
N THR A 206 16.69 -19.79 4.36
CA THR A 206 17.19 -19.38 3.03
C THR A 206 16.97 -17.90 2.73
N ILE A 207 16.17 -17.20 3.55
CA ILE A 207 16.01 -15.75 3.50
C ILE A 207 17.33 -15.12 3.97
N GLN A 208 17.83 -14.16 3.18
CA GLN A 208 19.06 -13.45 3.53
C GLN A 208 18.84 -12.60 4.79
N GLU A 209 19.86 -12.51 5.65
CA GLU A 209 19.76 -11.84 6.96
C GLU A 209 19.14 -10.44 6.88
N TRP A 210 19.60 -9.63 5.93
CA TRP A 210 19.14 -8.25 5.73
C TRP A 210 17.64 -8.15 5.36
N ALA A 211 17.04 -9.24 4.88
CA ALA A 211 15.65 -9.28 4.47
C ALA A 211 14.72 -9.85 5.55
N ARG A 212 15.25 -10.54 6.58
CA ARG A 212 14.42 -11.33 7.51
C ARG A 212 13.40 -10.49 8.27
N GLU A 213 13.84 -9.35 8.80
CA GLU A 213 12.94 -8.42 9.49
C GLU A 213 11.82 -7.98 8.55
N SER A 214 12.16 -7.53 7.35
CA SER A 214 11.19 -7.07 6.37
C SER A 214 10.24 -8.17 5.90
N VAL A 215 10.74 -9.39 5.70
CA VAL A 215 9.91 -10.56 5.36
C VAL A 215 8.93 -10.85 6.50
N ASN A 216 9.37 -10.83 7.76
CA ASN A 216 8.47 -11.00 8.90
C ASN A 216 7.42 -9.89 8.97
N THR A 217 7.80 -8.62 8.76
CA THR A 217 6.86 -7.50 8.74
C THR A 217 5.76 -7.69 7.70
N VAL A 218 6.12 -7.93 6.43
CA VAL A 218 5.12 -8.05 5.35
C VAL A 218 4.32 -9.34 5.44
N TYR A 219 4.87 -10.39 6.05
CA TYR A 219 4.16 -11.64 6.30
C TYR A 219 3.11 -11.45 7.40
N ASN A 220 3.49 -10.85 8.54
CA ASN A 220 2.58 -10.59 9.65
C ASN A 220 1.46 -9.61 9.27
N LYS A 221 1.77 -8.67 8.38
CA LYS A 221 0.79 -7.75 7.78
C LYS A 221 -0.11 -8.38 6.72
N GLY A 222 0.18 -9.60 6.27
CA GLY A 222 -0.60 -10.29 5.25
C GLY A 222 -0.31 -9.88 3.81
N TYR A 223 0.64 -8.97 3.55
CA TYR A 223 0.93 -8.46 2.21
C TYR A 223 1.73 -9.44 1.36
N ILE A 224 2.75 -10.09 1.93
CA ILE A 224 3.54 -11.11 1.21
C ILE A 224 3.60 -12.39 2.05
N LEU A 225 2.62 -13.26 1.82
CA LEU A 225 2.48 -14.56 2.48
C LEU A 225 3.33 -15.65 1.81
N GLY A 226 3.48 -16.78 2.49
CA GLY A 226 4.07 -18.00 1.94
C GLY A 226 3.11 -18.76 1.02
N TYR A 227 3.63 -19.83 0.42
CA TYR A 227 2.86 -20.75 -0.42
C TYR A 227 2.20 -21.87 0.42
N PRO A 228 1.20 -22.58 -0.14
CA PRO A 228 0.52 -23.69 0.54
C PRO A 228 1.47 -24.81 1.02
N ASP A 229 2.61 -24.98 0.34
CA ASP A 229 3.64 -25.95 0.72
C ASP A 229 4.49 -25.54 1.94
N LYS A 230 4.14 -24.40 2.57
CA LYS A 230 4.84 -23.75 3.69
C LYS A 230 6.22 -23.22 3.35
N THR A 231 6.44 -22.78 2.12
CA THR A 231 7.66 -22.08 1.69
C THR A 231 7.42 -20.58 1.44
N TYR A 232 8.45 -19.76 1.58
CA TYR A 232 8.44 -18.35 1.21
C TYR A 232 8.98 -18.11 -0.21
N GLN A 233 9.93 -18.93 -0.65
CA GLN A 233 10.69 -18.83 -1.90
C GLN A 233 11.36 -17.46 -2.07
N PRO A 234 12.28 -17.06 -1.18
CA PRO A 234 12.82 -15.70 -1.13
C PRO A 234 13.48 -15.23 -2.43
N SER A 235 14.06 -16.15 -3.21
CA SER A 235 14.74 -15.85 -4.47
C SER A 235 13.84 -15.91 -5.70
N LYS A 236 12.57 -16.33 -5.59
CA LYS A 236 11.63 -16.33 -6.71
C LYS A 236 11.29 -14.89 -7.11
N ALA A 237 11.29 -14.61 -8.41
CA ALA A 237 10.89 -13.31 -8.95
C ALA A 237 9.36 -13.14 -8.87
N LEU A 238 8.90 -11.91 -8.60
CA LEU A 238 7.48 -11.59 -8.63
C LEU A 238 6.93 -11.52 -10.05
N THR A 239 5.72 -12.03 -10.24
CA THR A 239 4.92 -11.76 -11.43
C THR A 239 4.23 -10.40 -11.34
N ARG A 240 3.79 -9.87 -12.48
CA ARG A 240 3.06 -8.60 -12.55
C ARG A 240 1.74 -8.66 -11.77
N GLY A 241 1.02 -9.79 -11.83
CA GLY A 241 -0.20 -10.02 -11.07
C GLY A 241 0.04 -10.07 -9.55
N GLU A 242 1.11 -10.75 -9.11
CA GLU A 242 1.54 -10.74 -7.70
C GLU A 242 1.84 -9.32 -7.21
N ALA A 243 2.59 -8.55 -7.99
CA ALA A 243 2.93 -7.17 -7.65
C ALA A 243 1.71 -6.25 -7.55
N VAL A 244 0.77 -6.35 -8.50
CA VAL A 244 -0.49 -5.59 -8.45
C VAL A 244 -1.27 -5.91 -7.18
N LYS A 245 -1.44 -7.19 -6.85
CA LYS A 245 -2.13 -7.61 -5.63
C LYS A 245 -1.48 -6.97 -4.41
N ILE A 246 -0.17 -7.14 -4.24
CA ILE A 246 0.58 -6.61 -3.08
C ILE A 246 0.38 -5.10 -2.96
N ILE A 247 0.55 -4.35 -4.05
CA ILE A 247 0.45 -2.89 -4.03
C ILE A 247 -0.98 -2.43 -3.76
N TYR A 248 -1.98 -3.09 -4.35
CA TYR A 248 -3.38 -2.79 -4.07
C TYR A 248 -3.70 -2.99 -2.58
N GLU A 249 -3.28 -4.11 -1.98
CA GLU A 249 -3.53 -4.39 -0.56
C GLU A 249 -2.89 -3.34 0.36
N ILE A 250 -1.75 -2.75 -0.02
CA ILE A 250 -1.16 -1.63 0.74
C ILE A 250 -2.11 -0.42 0.72
N ILE A 251 -2.62 -0.05 -0.45
CA ILE A 251 -3.54 1.09 -0.59
C ILE A 251 -4.84 0.86 0.18
N ASP A 252 -5.36 -0.37 0.14
CA ASP A 252 -6.66 -0.73 0.74
C ASP A 252 -6.59 -0.82 2.28
N ASN A 253 -5.44 -1.20 2.83
CA ASN A 253 -5.31 -1.54 4.25
C ASN A 253 -4.42 -0.59 5.08
N GLU A 254 -3.49 0.17 4.48
CA GLU A 254 -2.72 1.17 5.22
C GLU A 254 -3.46 2.51 5.28
N ASN A 255 -3.33 3.22 6.40
CA ASN A 255 -3.80 4.60 6.50
C ASN A 255 -2.78 5.55 5.84
N ILE A 256 -2.96 5.83 4.56
CA ILE A 256 -2.06 6.68 3.77
C ILE A 256 -2.51 8.14 3.82
N GLU A 257 -1.63 9.01 4.30
CA GLU A 257 -1.84 10.46 4.42
C GLU A 257 -0.87 11.23 3.51
N TYR A 258 -1.35 12.25 2.80
CA TYR A 258 -0.55 13.00 1.82
C TYR A 258 -0.06 14.34 2.39
N GLY A 259 1.13 14.33 2.97
CA GLY A 259 1.64 15.42 3.79
C GLY A 259 0.79 15.59 5.05
N PHE A 260 1.43 15.83 6.19
CA PHE A 260 0.69 15.88 7.45
C PHE A 260 1.17 17.02 8.33
N ASN A 261 0.23 17.83 8.84
CA ASN A 261 0.54 18.94 9.73
C ASN A 261 0.01 18.64 11.13
N ILE A 262 0.92 18.43 12.07
CA ILE A 262 0.63 18.33 13.50
C ILE A 262 0.47 19.74 14.05
N THR A 263 -0.76 20.04 14.48
CA THR A 263 -1.12 21.35 15.02
C THR A 263 -1.52 21.32 16.49
N ASN A 264 -1.82 20.15 17.05
CA ASN A 264 -2.22 19.97 18.44
C ASN A 264 -1.07 19.40 19.27
N TYR A 265 -1.15 19.59 20.59
CA TYR A 265 -0.18 19.08 21.55
C TYR A 265 -0.84 18.16 22.58
N ASP A 266 -0.02 17.34 23.21
CA ASP A 266 -0.39 16.28 24.15
C ASP A 266 -1.36 15.23 23.54
N GLU A 267 -1.37 15.13 22.22
CA GLU A 267 -2.05 14.09 21.44
C GLU A 267 -1.03 13.03 20.94
N THR A 268 -1.55 11.88 20.52
CA THR A 268 -0.76 10.81 19.88
C THR A 268 -1.22 10.62 18.45
N TYR A 269 -0.30 10.81 17.51
CA TYR A 269 -0.49 10.52 16.09
C TYR A 269 0.05 9.13 15.81
N THR A 270 -0.80 8.22 15.33
CA THR A 270 -0.46 6.80 15.22
C THR A 270 -0.91 6.12 13.94
N SER A 271 -0.19 5.07 13.56
CA SER A 271 -0.62 4.06 12.57
C SER A 271 -0.96 4.66 11.21
N ALA A 272 -0.03 5.44 10.66
CA ALA A 272 -0.17 6.07 9.35
C ALA A 272 1.12 5.96 8.52
N VAL A 273 0.95 5.88 7.20
CA VAL A 273 2.01 6.11 6.22
C VAL A 273 1.83 7.53 5.69
N VAL A 274 2.76 8.44 6.00
CA VAL A 274 2.73 9.81 5.49
C VAL A 274 3.56 9.88 4.21
N VAL A 275 2.92 10.09 3.07
CA VAL A 275 3.58 10.35 1.78
C VAL A 275 3.98 11.83 1.73
N GLY A 276 5.29 12.10 1.66
CA GLY A 276 5.83 13.45 1.80
C GLY A 276 6.20 13.78 3.25
N ASN A 277 6.11 15.06 3.62
CA ASN A 277 6.62 15.53 4.90
C ASN A 277 5.56 15.50 6.01
N LEU A 278 6.00 15.18 7.22
CA LEU A 278 5.25 15.37 8.45
C LEU A 278 5.79 16.61 9.17
N ASN A 279 4.96 17.63 9.34
CA ASN A 279 5.35 18.91 9.89
C ASN A 279 4.78 19.10 11.31
N VAL A 280 5.63 19.45 12.27
CA VAL A 280 5.23 19.88 13.62
C VAL A 280 5.26 21.41 13.66
N LEU A 281 4.09 22.04 13.66
CA LEU A 281 3.93 23.48 13.46
C LEU A 281 3.83 24.27 14.78
N ASP A 282 4.09 25.58 14.74
CA ASP A 282 4.07 26.49 15.90
C ASP A 282 2.79 26.42 16.77
N SER A 283 1.66 26.00 16.19
CA SER A 283 0.38 25.90 16.91
C SER A 283 0.38 24.86 18.03
N VAL A 284 1.31 23.90 18.04
CA VAL A 284 1.48 22.94 19.16
C VAL A 284 1.93 23.63 20.45
N GLY A 285 2.36 24.89 20.39
CA GLY A 285 2.72 25.67 21.57
C GLY A 285 3.86 25.04 22.36
N ARG A 286 3.64 24.78 23.65
CA ARG A 286 4.65 24.28 24.62
C ARG A 286 4.37 22.86 25.12
N GLY A 287 3.46 22.13 24.48
CA GLY A 287 3.16 20.75 24.86
C GLY A 287 4.12 19.73 24.24
N ASN A 288 3.77 18.45 24.40
CA ASN A 288 4.50 17.33 23.81
C ASN A 288 3.79 16.84 22.55
N VAL A 289 4.52 16.35 21.57
CA VAL A 289 3.95 15.72 20.38
C VAL A 289 4.38 14.26 20.39
N ASN A 290 3.42 13.33 20.36
CA ASN A 290 3.71 11.90 20.35
C ASN A 290 3.39 11.33 18.96
N ILE A 291 4.37 10.68 18.34
CA ILE A 291 4.26 10.04 17.02
C ILE A 291 4.61 8.56 17.21
N LYS A 292 3.65 7.68 16.92
CA LYS A 292 3.76 6.24 17.21
C LYS A 292 3.42 5.36 16.01
N ASN A 293 4.25 4.40 15.63
CA ASN A 293 3.97 3.49 14.50
C ASN A 293 3.63 4.28 13.22
N VAL A 294 4.46 5.28 12.90
CA VAL A 294 4.28 6.14 11.71
C VAL A 294 5.48 5.97 10.79
N VAL A 295 5.21 5.82 9.51
CA VAL A 295 6.23 5.80 8.47
C VAL A 295 6.08 7.05 7.61
N VAL A 296 7.12 7.88 7.60
CA VAL A 296 7.17 9.11 6.80
C VAL A 296 8.03 8.87 5.58
N LEU A 297 7.39 8.82 4.41
CA LEU A 297 8.03 8.69 3.10
C LEU A 297 8.53 10.06 2.62
N GLY A 298 9.35 10.67 3.46
CA GLY A 298 9.84 12.03 3.38
C GLY A 298 10.49 12.44 4.70
N ASP A 299 10.37 13.73 5.05
CA ASP A 299 11.03 14.29 6.22
C ASP A 299 10.05 14.59 7.35
N ILE A 300 10.50 14.39 8.59
CA ILE A 300 9.88 14.99 9.77
C ILE A 300 10.48 16.38 9.94
N VAL A 301 9.64 17.41 9.85
CA VAL A 301 10.06 18.81 9.95
C VAL A 301 9.45 19.45 11.18
N ILE A 302 10.28 19.88 12.12
CA ILE A 302 9.88 20.56 13.35
C ILE A 302 10.17 22.05 13.18
N SER A 303 9.15 22.78 12.74
CA SER A 303 9.18 24.24 12.61
C SER A 303 8.67 24.96 13.86
N ALA A 304 7.93 24.24 14.72
CA ALA A 304 7.46 24.74 16.01
C ALA A 304 8.62 25.26 16.86
N LYS A 305 8.55 26.51 17.33
CA LYS A 305 9.64 27.20 18.06
C LYS A 305 9.64 26.94 19.56
N ASN A 306 8.50 26.52 20.12
CA ASN A 306 8.28 26.43 21.55
C ASN A 306 7.89 25.02 22.02
N VAL A 307 7.82 24.05 21.10
CA VAL A 307 7.40 22.68 21.42
C VAL A 307 8.35 22.09 22.47
N LYS A 308 7.78 21.49 23.52
CA LYS A 308 8.57 20.98 24.64
C LYS A 308 9.30 19.71 24.24
N SER A 309 8.57 18.75 23.68
CA SER A 309 9.16 17.51 23.21
C SER A 309 8.43 16.92 22.01
N VAL A 310 9.18 16.17 21.21
CA VAL A 310 8.66 15.30 20.16
C VAL A 310 9.10 13.88 20.51
N VAL A 311 8.13 13.03 20.83
CA VAL A 311 8.33 11.63 21.23
C VAL A 311 8.03 10.75 20.03
N LEU A 312 9.01 9.96 19.60
CA LEU A 312 8.94 9.03 18.49
C LEU A 312 8.91 7.59 19.04
N THR A 313 7.99 6.76 18.59
CA THR A 313 7.90 5.36 19.00
C THR A 313 7.60 4.52 17.78
N ASP A 314 8.49 3.61 17.37
CA ASP A 314 8.31 2.80 16.16
C ASP A 314 8.11 3.67 14.89
N VAL A 315 8.90 4.74 14.76
CA VAL A 315 8.80 5.70 13.65
C VAL A 315 9.91 5.47 12.64
N LYS A 316 9.57 5.46 11.35
CA LYS A 316 10.55 5.49 10.26
C LYS A 316 10.42 6.80 9.50
N ALA A 317 11.54 7.45 9.20
CA ALA A 317 11.56 8.61 8.33
C ALA A 317 12.91 8.75 7.62
N ARG A 318 12.95 9.45 6.48
CA ARG A 318 14.22 9.75 5.82
C ARG A 318 15.06 10.67 6.68
N ASN A 319 14.50 11.82 7.05
CA ASN A 319 15.21 12.81 7.86
C ASN A 319 14.34 13.32 9.01
N ILE A 320 15.01 13.81 10.05
CA ILE A 320 14.41 14.71 11.04
C ILE A 320 15.12 16.05 11.01
N ILE A 321 14.36 17.13 10.86
CA ILE A 321 14.86 18.49 10.68
C ILE A 321 14.23 19.38 11.74
N VAL A 322 15.02 20.09 12.52
CA VAL A 322 14.55 21.17 13.41
C VAL A 322 14.99 22.49 12.80
N GLU A 323 14.04 23.29 12.33
CA GLU A 323 14.35 24.52 11.56
C GLU A 323 14.73 25.69 12.46
N SER A 324 14.25 25.73 13.70
CA SER A 324 14.45 26.86 14.61
C SER A 324 15.72 26.70 15.44
N ASP A 325 16.73 27.52 15.17
CA ASP A 325 17.99 27.57 15.94
C ASP A 325 17.81 27.93 17.42
N THR A 326 16.66 28.50 17.78
CA THR A 326 16.34 28.91 19.15
C THR A 326 15.41 27.94 19.89
N ASN A 327 15.00 26.83 19.28
CA ASN A 327 14.05 25.91 19.90
C ASN A 327 14.78 24.81 20.69
N PRO A 328 14.71 24.79 22.04
CA PRO A 328 15.33 23.76 22.87
C PRO A 328 14.50 22.46 22.92
N VAL A 329 13.86 22.08 21.80
CA VAL A 329 12.99 20.89 21.76
C VAL A 329 13.76 19.66 22.19
N LYS A 330 13.08 18.82 22.98
CA LYS A 330 13.57 17.50 23.36
C LYS A 330 13.03 16.43 22.41
N ILE A 331 13.88 15.73 21.70
CA ILE A 331 13.50 14.56 20.89
C ILE A 331 13.70 13.31 21.73
N VAL A 332 12.66 12.50 21.90
CA VAL A 332 12.68 11.23 22.65
C VAL A 332 12.35 10.08 21.72
N TYR A 333 13.07 8.96 21.73
CA TYR A 333 12.84 7.86 20.78
C TYR A 333 13.16 6.46 21.31
N ASN A 334 12.42 5.43 20.91
CA ASN A 334 12.70 4.03 21.28
C ASN A 334 13.64 3.32 20.27
N ASP A 335 13.99 2.06 20.56
CA ASP A 335 14.88 1.23 19.73
C ASP A 335 14.42 1.03 18.28
N ASN A 336 13.11 1.11 18.04
CA ASN A 336 12.52 0.84 16.74
C ASN A 336 12.38 2.09 15.85
N VAL A 337 12.90 3.24 16.30
CA VAL A 337 12.93 4.46 15.50
C VAL A 337 14.10 4.40 14.52
N THR A 338 13.80 4.51 13.22
CA THR A 338 14.78 4.55 12.14
C THR A 338 14.71 5.90 11.42
N ILE A 339 15.73 6.72 11.60
CA ILE A 339 15.87 8.01 10.93
C ILE A 339 17.15 7.98 10.09
N GLY A 340 17.05 8.23 8.79
CA GLY A 340 18.20 8.22 7.89
C GLY A 340 19.24 9.29 8.21
N ASN A 341 18.82 10.56 8.33
CA ASN A 341 19.69 11.67 8.76
C ASN A 341 18.98 12.63 9.72
N SER A 342 19.77 13.42 10.45
CA SER A 342 19.25 14.46 11.33
C SER A 342 19.93 15.80 11.09
N SER A 343 19.14 16.86 11.03
CA SER A 343 19.59 18.26 10.97
C SER A 343 19.05 18.99 12.20
N LEU A 344 19.85 18.98 13.28
CA LEU A 344 19.45 19.45 14.60
C LEU A 344 20.37 20.60 15.06
N PRO A 345 19.84 21.78 15.41
CA PRO A 345 20.61 22.82 16.06
C PRO A 345 21.20 22.35 17.40
N ALA A 346 22.33 22.94 17.82
CA ALA A 346 23.06 22.51 19.02
C ALA A 346 22.25 22.59 20.34
N ILE A 347 21.18 23.38 20.37
CA ILE A 347 20.29 23.52 21.53
C ILE A 347 19.30 22.36 21.69
N VAL A 348 19.09 21.57 20.63
CA VAL A 348 18.20 20.40 20.64
C VAL A 348 18.79 19.31 21.54
N THR A 349 17.96 18.73 22.40
CA THR A 349 18.37 17.59 23.22
C THR A 349 17.75 16.31 22.67
N VAL A 350 18.58 15.29 22.45
CA VAL A 350 18.15 13.97 21.99
C VAL A 350 18.32 12.96 23.11
N GLN A 351 17.25 12.22 23.42
CA GLN A 351 17.26 11.18 24.43
C GLN A 351 16.65 9.90 23.86
N LYS A 352 17.32 8.78 24.10
CA LYS A 352 16.76 7.45 23.87
C LYS A 352 15.92 7.02 25.07
#